data_AF-A0A4Q7RY42-F1
#
_entry.id   AF-A0A4Q7RY42-F1
#
_cell.length_a   1.000
_cell.length_b   1.000
_cell.length_c   1.000
_cell.angle_alpha   90.00
_cell.angle_beta   90.00
_cell.angle_gamma   90.00
#
_symmetry.space_group_name_H-M   'P 1'
#
loop_
_entity.id
_entity.type
_entity.pdbx_description
1 polymer ?
#
loop_
_entity_poly.entity_id
_entity_poly.type
_entity_poly.pdbx_seq_one_letter_code
_entity_poly.pdbx_strand_id
1 'polypeptide(L)'
;MSTSSTDIAFPLPFLDALPLFPLNTVLFPDGRLPLRVFEKRYVDMVRNCMRDGTPFGVCLIASGDEVARPGHPTEPEEIGCLAEIVDCNMEQLGVLLIETRGRQRFRVLSHTTRDDGLLVAQAEALPADIIDCKLELLGECLAALRRIVSALHTEVPDKSKLPFAEPYLWDDPSWVANRLCELLPVPMKAKQMLMALPDAGMRIEIVHRYMRQHHIV
;
A
#
# COMPACT_ATOMS: atom_id res chain seq x y z
N MET A 1 -21.55 15.59 37.24
CA MET A 1 -22.27 14.91 36.14
C MET A 1 -21.40 15.04 34.91
N SER A 2 -20.53 14.06 34.70
CA SER A 2 -19.54 14.04 33.63
C SER A 2 -20.10 13.11 32.57
N THR A 3 -20.67 13.66 31.51
CA THR A 3 -21.25 12.89 30.40
C THR A 3 -20.12 12.23 29.62
N SER A 4 -20.16 10.91 29.61
CA SER A 4 -19.41 10.00 28.76
C SER A 4 -19.58 10.35 27.28
N SER A 5 -18.48 10.69 26.61
CA SER A 5 -18.41 10.60 25.15
C SER A 5 -18.13 9.16 24.79
N THR A 6 -19.19 8.39 24.58
CA THR A 6 -19.11 7.06 24.00
C THR A 6 -18.67 7.23 22.55
N ASP A 7 -17.46 6.79 22.20
CA ASP A 7 -17.00 6.67 20.80
C ASP A 7 -18.00 5.78 20.05
N ILE A 8 -18.83 6.39 19.22
CA ILE A 8 -19.67 5.67 18.27
C ILE A 8 -18.71 5.19 17.18
N ALA A 9 -18.19 3.97 17.32
CA ALA A 9 -17.47 3.28 16.26
C ALA A 9 -18.42 3.07 15.09
N PHE A 10 -18.37 3.97 14.10
CA PHE A 10 -19.01 3.71 12.81
C PHE A 10 -18.43 2.41 12.23
N PRO A 11 -19.26 1.48 11.74
CA PRO A 11 -18.75 0.27 11.11
C PRO A 11 -17.86 0.69 9.93
N LEU A 12 -16.66 0.11 9.87
CA LEU A 12 -15.73 0.37 8.78
C LEU A 12 -16.37 -0.05 7.44
N PRO A 13 -16.06 0.64 6.33
CA PRO A 13 -16.65 0.32 5.04
C PRO A 13 -16.44 -1.16 4.66
N PHE A 14 -17.55 -1.85 4.40
CA PHE A 14 -17.54 -3.17 3.77
C PHE A 14 -17.45 -3.01 2.25
N LEU A 15 -16.57 -3.77 1.62
CA LEU A 15 -16.27 -3.75 0.21
C LEU A 15 -16.70 -5.10 -0.39
N ASP A 16 -17.92 -5.16 -0.92
CA ASP A 16 -18.54 -6.45 -1.29
C ASP A 16 -17.92 -7.08 -2.55
N ALA A 17 -17.48 -6.27 -3.50
CA ALA A 17 -16.94 -6.72 -4.77
C ALA A 17 -15.67 -5.94 -5.16
N LEU A 18 -14.69 -5.89 -4.26
CA LEU A 18 -13.42 -5.21 -4.50
C LEU A 18 -12.59 -5.97 -5.55
N PRO A 19 -12.33 -5.41 -6.75
CA PRO A 19 -11.42 -6.04 -7.68
C PRO A 19 -10.00 -6.01 -7.12
N LEU A 20 -9.31 -7.14 -7.19
CA LEU A 20 -7.93 -7.28 -6.71
C LEU A 20 -6.93 -7.31 -7.87
N PHE A 21 -5.79 -6.67 -7.64
CA PHE A 21 -4.59 -6.75 -8.45
C PHE A 21 -3.47 -7.37 -7.60
N PRO A 22 -3.32 -8.71 -7.61
CA PRO A 22 -2.21 -9.37 -6.95
C PRO A 22 -0.89 -9.05 -7.65
N LEU A 23 0.13 -8.65 -6.89
CA LEU A 23 1.45 -8.26 -7.40
C LEU A 23 2.58 -8.87 -6.57
N ASN A 24 3.80 -8.88 -7.11
CA ASN A 24 5.02 -9.20 -6.35
C ASN A 24 5.58 -8.01 -5.55
N THR A 25 4.71 -7.07 -5.14
CA THR A 25 5.10 -5.87 -4.39
C THR A 25 4.07 -5.52 -3.32
N VAL A 26 4.48 -4.72 -2.34
CA VAL A 26 3.62 -4.23 -1.26
C VAL A 26 3.36 -2.74 -1.48
N LEU A 27 2.09 -2.38 -1.64
CA LEU A 27 1.64 -1.00 -1.64
C LEU A 27 1.36 -0.56 -0.19
N PHE A 28 2.00 0.51 0.26
CA PHE A 28 1.70 1.13 1.54
C PHE A 28 0.73 2.31 1.35
N PRO A 29 -0.06 2.67 2.38
CA PRO A 29 -0.81 3.92 2.41
C PRO A 29 0.08 5.12 2.02
N ASP A 30 -0.44 6.00 1.16
CA ASP A 30 0.22 7.15 0.55
C ASP A 30 1.45 6.85 -0.34
N GLY A 31 1.77 5.57 -0.53
CA GLY A 31 2.79 5.13 -1.48
C GLY A 31 2.33 5.31 -2.92
N ARG A 32 3.29 5.57 -3.81
CA ARG A 32 3.07 5.56 -5.25
C ARG A 32 3.39 4.19 -5.82
N LEU A 33 2.56 3.73 -6.73
CA LEU A 33 2.78 2.50 -7.49
C LEU A 33 2.45 2.75 -8.96
N PRO A 34 3.46 3.04 -9.80
CA PRO A 34 3.29 3.07 -11.24
C PRO A 34 3.13 1.62 -11.76
N LEU A 35 2.13 1.39 -12.61
CA LEU A 35 1.84 0.08 -13.18
C LEU A 35 1.72 0.16 -14.69
N ARG A 36 2.24 -0.88 -15.36
CA ARG A 36 2.05 -1.12 -16.79
C ARG A 36 1.07 -2.27 -16.96
N VAL A 37 -0.15 -1.95 -17.37
CA VAL A 37 -1.28 -2.86 -17.41
C VAL A 37 -1.58 -3.25 -18.86
N PHE A 38 -1.43 -4.53 -19.17
CA PHE A 38 -1.61 -5.07 -20.53
C PHE A 38 -2.51 -6.30 -20.58
N GLU A 39 -2.71 -7.03 -19.47
CA GLU A 39 -3.67 -8.12 -19.41
C GLU A 39 -5.10 -7.58 -19.49
N LYS A 40 -5.91 -8.15 -20.38
CA LYS A 40 -7.27 -7.67 -20.68
C LYS A 40 -8.14 -7.46 -19.43
N ARG A 41 -8.14 -8.44 -18.50
CA ARG A 41 -8.91 -8.37 -17.24
C ARG A 41 -8.57 -7.14 -16.41
N TYR A 42 -7.28 -6.76 -16.34
CA TYR A 42 -6.84 -5.61 -15.58
C TYR A 42 -7.00 -4.30 -16.36
N VAL A 43 -6.89 -4.33 -17.69
CA VAL A 43 -7.25 -3.16 -18.52
C VAL A 43 -8.73 -2.80 -18.35
N ASP A 44 -9.61 -3.80 -18.35
CA ASP A 44 -11.05 -3.61 -18.14
C ASP A 44 -11.36 -3.18 -16.69
N MET A 45 -10.67 -3.76 -15.70
CA MET A 45 -10.73 -3.31 -14.30
C MET A 45 -10.36 -1.83 -14.15
N VAL A 46 -9.22 -1.41 -14.73
CA VAL A 46 -8.76 0.00 -14.67
C VAL A 46 -9.78 0.93 -15.29
N ARG A 47 -10.32 0.60 -16.46
CA ARG A 47 -11.38 1.40 -17.10
C ARG A 47 -12.63 1.55 -16.24
N ASN A 48 -13.07 0.46 -15.60
CA ASN A 48 -14.21 0.50 -14.69
C ASN A 48 -13.92 1.37 -13.46
N CYS A 49 -12.74 1.20 -12.84
CA CYS A 49 -12.31 2.00 -11.69
C CYS A 49 -12.29 3.50 -12.02
N MET A 50 -11.75 3.87 -13.18
CA MET A 50 -11.72 5.27 -13.63
C MET A 50 -13.11 5.82 -13.94
N ARG A 51 -13.98 5.02 -14.58
CA ARG A 51 -15.36 5.43 -14.89
C ARG A 51 -16.17 5.68 -13.63
N ASP A 52 -16.02 4.80 -12.64
CA ASP A 52 -16.87 4.77 -11.45
C ASP A 52 -16.25 5.56 -10.28
N GLY A 53 -15.00 6.04 -10.42
CA GLY A 53 -14.28 6.78 -9.38
C GLY A 53 -13.94 5.91 -8.16
N THR A 54 -13.78 4.60 -8.35
CA THR A 54 -13.56 3.63 -7.28
C THR A 54 -12.12 3.11 -7.28
N PRO A 55 -11.54 2.80 -6.11
CA PRO A 55 -10.23 2.14 -6.05
C PRO A 55 -10.32 0.65 -6.40
N PHE A 56 -9.17 0.03 -6.62
CA PHE A 56 -9.00 -1.43 -6.60
C PHE A 56 -8.06 -1.84 -5.46
N GLY A 57 -8.05 -3.12 -5.09
CA GLY A 57 -7.17 -3.63 -4.04
C GLY A 57 -5.84 -4.12 -4.58
N VAL A 58 -4.71 -3.66 -4.01
CA VAL A 58 -3.39 -4.26 -4.26
C VAL A 58 -3.03 -5.17 -3.11
N CYS A 59 -2.73 -6.43 -3.44
CA CYS A 59 -2.24 -7.43 -2.49
C CYS A 59 -0.91 -8.00 -2.96
N LEU A 60 0.00 -8.26 -2.03
CA LEU A 60 1.15 -9.12 -2.32
C LEU A 60 0.64 -10.54 -2.62
N ILE A 61 1.26 -11.22 -3.57
CA ILE A 61 0.98 -12.63 -3.86
C ILE A 61 1.55 -13.51 -2.73
N ALA A 62 0.70 -14.23 -2.02
CA ALA A 62 1.09 -15.18 -0.98
C ALA A 62 1.62 -16.49 -1.59
N SER A 63 0.97 -16.96 -2.66
CA SER A 63 1.42 -18.10 -3.48
C SER A 63 0.84 -18.05 -4.88
N GLY A 64 1.49 -18.71 -5.83
CA GLY A 64 1.14 -18.66 -7.26
C GLY A 64 1.96 -17.62 -8.03
N ASP A 65 1.60 -17.41 -9.29
CA ASP A 65 2.25 -16.46 -10.19
C ASP A 65 1.38 -15.20 -10.38
N GLU A 66 2.01 -14.07 -10.70
CA GLU A 66 1.32 -12.80 -11.03
C GLU A 66 0.44 -12.94 -12.28
N VAL A 67 0.94 -13.72 -13.24
CA VAL A 67 0.18 -14.18 -14.40
C VAL A 67 -0.42 -15.53 -14.06
N ALA A 68 -1.75 -15.58 -13.95
CA ALA A 68 -2.47 -16.78 -13.58
C ALA A 68 -2.13 -17.93 -14.54
N ARG A 69 -1.72 -19.09 -13.99
CA ARG A 69 -1.48 -20.31 -14.75
C ARG A 69 -2.60 -21.32 -14.49
N PRO A 70 -3.04 -22.10 -15.50
CA PRO A 70 -4.01 -23.17 -15.29
C PRO A 70 -3.57 -24.11 -14.17
N GLY A 71 -4.41 -24.31 -13.16
CA GLY A 71 -4.15 -25.21 -12.02
C GLY A 71 -3.35 -24.60 -10.86
N HIS A 72 -2.89 -23.35 -10.96
CA HIS A 72 -2.20 -22.63 -9.89
C HIS A 72 -2.84 -21.25 -9.67
N PRO A 73 -3.93 -21.18 -8.87
CA PRO A 73 -4.58 -19.91 -8.58
C PRO A 73 -3.61 -18.96 -7.86
N THR A 74 -3.66 -17.69 -8.22
CA THR A 74 -2.93 -16.63 -7.53
C THR A 74 -3.64 -16.36 -6.20
N GLU A 75 -2.97 -16.66 -5.09
CA GLU A 75 -3.51 -16.42 -3.75
C GLU A 75 -2.99 -15.07 -3.22
N PRO A 76 -3.86 -14.10 -2.93
CA PRO A 76 -3.45 -12.83 -2.35
C PRO A 76 -3.18 -12.98 -0.85
N GLU A 77 -2.26 -12.17 -0.32
CA GLU A 77 -2.15 -11.93 1.12
C GLU A 77 -3.45 -11.33 1.68
N GLU A 78 -3.75 -11.67 2.94
CA GLU A 78 -5.00 -11.29 3.62
C GLU A 78 -5.14 -9.77 3.76
N ILE A 79 -4.03 -9.05 4.00
CA ILE A 79 -4.03 -7.59 4.12
C ILE A 79 -3.48 -6.96 2.85
N GLY A 80 -4.24 -6.05 2.27
CA GLY A 80 -3.86 -5.25 1.11
C GLY A 80 -4.01 -3.75 1.35
N CYS A 81 -3.73 -2.97 0.30
CA CYS A 81 -3.92 -1.52 0.30
C CYS A 81 -4.77 -1.11 -0.91
N LEU A 82 -5.78 -0.26 -0.67
CA LEU A 82 -6.57 0.32 -1.76
C LEU A 82 -5.68 1.21 -2.62
N ALA A 83 -5.75 1.05 -3.93
CA ALA A 83 -5.05 1.85 -4.92
C ALA A 83 -6.04 2.76 -5.64
N GLU A 84 -5.85 4.06 -5.47
CA GLU A 84 -6.54 5.08 -6.27
C GLU A 84 -5.70 5.38 -7.51
N ILE A 85 -6.32 5.39 -8.68
CA ILE A 85 -5.69 5.80 -9.93
C ILE A 85 -5.64 7.33 -9.95
N VAL A 86 -4.43 7.90 -9.97
CA VAL A 86 -4.20 9.35 -9.96
C VAL A 86 -3.81 9.88 -11.33
N ASP A 87 -3.23 9.03 -12.19
CA ASP A 87 -2.97 9.33 -13.59
C ASP A 87 -3.11 8.06 -14.44
N CYS A 88 -3.51 8.21 -15.70
CA CYS A 88 -3.62 7.10 -16.64
C CYS A 88 -3.35 7.58 -18.07
N ASN A 89 -2.33 6.99 -18.68
CA ASN A 89 -1.95 7.22 -20.06
C ASN A 89 -2.01 5.92 -20.86
N MET A 90 -2.34 6.01 -22.15
CA MET A 90 -2.22 4.88 -23.06
C MET A 90 -0.86 4.95 -23.75
N GLU A 91 0.06 4.04 -23.40
CA GLU A 91 1.39 3.96 -24.03
C GLU A 91 1.27 3.55 -25.50
N GLN A 92 0.44 2.56 -25.76
CA GLN A 92 0.09 2.04 -27.08
C GLN A 92 -1.27 1.33 -27.00
N LEU A 93 -1.86 1.00 -28.15
CA LEU A 93 -3.18 0.37 -28.19
C LEU A 93 -3.22 -0.91 -27.31
N GLY A 94 -4.03 -0.88 -26.25
CA GLY A 94 -4.20 -2.00 -25.33
C GLY A 94 -3.22 -2.06 -24.15
N VAL A 95 -2.29 -1.11 -24.01
CA VAL A 95 -1.38 -1.01 -22.85
C VAL A 95 -1.60 0.32 -22.13
N LEU A 96 -2.00 0.24 -20.86
CA LEU A 96 -2.18 1.40 -19.98
C LEU A 96 -0.96 1.55 -19.07
N LEU A 97 -0.47 2.78 -18.94
CA LEU A 97 0.42 3.19 -17.87
C LEU A 97 -0.40 3.98 -16.86
N ILE A 98 -0.55 3.45 -15.66
CA ILE A 98 -1.26 4.13 -14.58
C ILE A 98 -0.29 4.51 -13.47
N GLU A 99 -0.50 5.67 -12.88
CA GLU A 99 0.05 6.01 -11.57
C GLU A 99 -1.05 5.79 -10.54
N THR A 100 -0.71 5.09 -9.46
CA THR A 100 -1.63 4.88 -8.35
C THR A 100 -1.06 5.40 -7.04
N ARG A 101 -1.96 5.80 -6.13
CA ARG A 101 -1.66 6.16 -4.75
C ARG A 101 -2.34 5.19 -3.80
N GLY A 102 -1.57 4.63 -2.88
CA GLY A 102 -2.09 3.83 -1.79
C GLY A 102 -2.96 4.66 -0.86
N ARG A 103 -4.08 4.09 -0.43
CA ARG A 103 -5.05 4.72 0.46
C ARG A 103 -5.19 3.87 1.72
N GLN A 104 -6.41 3.45 2.03
CA GLN A 104 -6.69 2.69 3.24
C GLN A 104 -6.29 1.22 3.08
N ARG A 105 -5.77 0.63 4.17
CA ARG A 105 -5.56 -0.82 4.22
C ARG A 105 -6.90 -1.53 4.32
N PHE A 106 -6.96 -2.76 3.83
CA PHE A 106 -8.15 -3.61 3.93
C PHE A 106 -7.76 -5.05 4.24
N ARG A 107 -8.72 -5.81 4.77
CA ARG A 107 -8.63 -7.24 4.98
C ARG A 107 -9.52 -7.96 3.99
N VAL A 108 -8.97 -8.90 3.24
CA VAL A 108 -9.72 -9.86 2.44
C VAL A 108 -10.40 -10.85 3.38
N LEU A 109 -11.73 -10.94 3.30
CA LEU A 109 -12.51 -11.91 4.07
C LEU A 109 -12.75 -13.18 3.25
N SER A 110 -13.02 -13.01 1.96
CA SER A 110 -13.09 -14.08 0.97
C SER A 110 -12.81 -13.51 -0.42
N HIS A 111 -12.40 -14.36 -1.36
CA HIS A 111 -12.25 -13.96 -2.75
C HIS A 111 -12.68 -15.07 -3.70
N THR A 112 -13.04 -14.68 -4.92
CA THR A 112 -13.39 -15.58 -6.01
C THR A 112 -12.73 -15.09 -7.29
N THR A 113 -12.53 -16.00 -8.24
CA THR A 113 -12.05 -15.67 -9.58
C THR A 113 -13.25 -15.62 -10.52
N ARG A 114 -13.48 -14.47 -11.16
CA ARG A 114 -14.51 -14.31 -12.19
C ARG A 114 -14.16 -15.09 -13.46
N ASP A 115 -15.14 -15.26 -14.33
CA ASP A 115 -14.98 -15.95 -15.63
C ASP A 115 -13.90 -15.32 -16.54
N ASP A 116 -13.64 -14.02 -16.39
CA ASP A 116 -12.58 -13.28 -17.09
C ASP A 116 -11.19 -13.41 -16.43
N GLY A 117 -11.10 -14.17 -15.33
CA GLY A 117 -9.89 -14.37 -14.55
C GLY A 117 -9.59 -13.27 -13.53
N LEU A 118 -10.43 -12.23 -13.39
CA LEU A 118 -10.22 -11.18 -12.38
C LEU A 118 -10.53 -11.73 -10.98
N LEU A 119 -9.62 -11.53 -10.03
CA LEU A 119 -9.90 -11.79 -8.62
C LEU A 119 -10.79 -10.67 -8.07
N VAL A 120 -11.86 -11.06 -7.37
CA VAL A 120 -12.76 -10.14 -6.70
C VAL A 120 -12.99 -10.62 -5.27
N ALA A 121 -12.89 -9.70 -4.32
CA ALA A 121 -12.97 -10.00 -2.90
C ALA A 121 -14.15 -9.32 -2.21
N GLN A 122 -14.69 -10.03 -1.22
CA GLN A 122 -15.34 -9.40 -0.09
C GLN A 122 -14.25 -8.99 0.90
N ALA A 123 -14.21 -7.72 1.24
CA ALA A 123 -13.19 -7.15 2.09
C ALA A 123 -13.79 -6.16 3.09
N GLU A 124 -13.06 -5.93 4.18
CA GLU A 124 -13.35 -4.85 5.12
C GLU A 124 -12.20 -3.87 5.14
N ALA A 125 -12.51 -2.58 5.14
CA ALA A 125 -11.50 -1.57 5.36
C ALA A 125 -10.95 -1.69 6.81
N LEU A 126 -9.64 -1.53 6.98
CA LEU A 126 -9.02 -1.52 8.30
C LEU A 126 -9.07 -0.14 8.93
N PRO A 127 -9.13 -0.03 10.27
CA PRO A 127 -9.06 1.27 10.93
C PRO A 127 -7.70 1.94 10.68
N ALA A 128 -7.64 3.24 10.98
CA ALA A 128 -6.37 3.96 11.04
C ALA A 128 -5.43 3.30 12.08
N ASP A 129 -4.14 3.55 11.93
CA ASP A 129 -3.14 2.99 12.83
C ASP A 129 -3.33 3.47 14.28
N ILE A 130 -3.04 2.60 15.22
CA ILE A 130 -2.86 2.97 16.62
C ILE A 130 -1.54 3.72 16.73
N ILE A 131 -1.60 4.93 17.28
CA ILE A 131 -0.43 5.80 17.46
C ILE A 131 0.04 5.70 18.91
N ASP A 132 0.92 4.73 19.18
CA ASP A 132 1.63 4.58 20.47
C ASP A 132 3.14 4.52 20.22
N CYS A 133 3.75 5.66 19.92
CA CYS A 133 5.13 5.73 19.45
C CYS A 133 6.06 6.38 20.49
N LYS A 134 7.23 5.76 20.71
CA LYS A 134 8.33 6.34 21.48
C LYS A 134 8.97 7.48 20.67
N LEU A 135 8.83 8.71 21.16
CA LEU A 135 9.31 9.93 20.47
C LEU A 135 10.80 9.88 20.13
N GLU A 136 11.64 9.28 20.97
CA GLU A 136 13.08 9.13 20.71
C GLU A 136 13.34 8.31 19.44
N LEU A 137 12.67 7.15 19.30
CA LEU A 137 12.81 6.27 18.14
C LEU A 137 12.24 6.91 16.87
N LEU A 138 11.10 7.60 17.00
CA LEU A 138 10.52 8.37 15.92
C LEU A 138 11.48 9.46 15.44
N GLY A 139 12.14 10.18 16.35
CA GLY A 139 13.09 11.23 16.04
C GLY A 139 14.27 10.73 15.20
N GLU A 140 14.85 9.59 15.57
CA GLU A 140 15.94 8.96 14.80
C GLU A 140 15.45 8.48 13.42
N CYS A 141 14.27 7.87 13.35
CA CYS A 141 13.64 7.44 12.10
C CYS A 141 13.36 8.62 11.16
N LEU A 142 12.82 9.72 11.70
CA LEU A 142 12.52 10.94 10.96
C LEU A 142 13.80 11.59 10.43
N ALA A 143 14.85 11.66 11.26
CA ALA A 143 16.14 12.19 10.84
C ALA A 143 16.75 11.34 9.70
N ALA A 144 16.65 10.02 9.77
CA ALA A 144 17.07 9.13 8.69
C ALA A 144 16.25 9.37 7.41
N LEU A 145 14.92 9.39 7.52
CA LEU A 145 14.05 9.59 6.37
C LEU A 145 14.30 10.94 5.69
N ARG A 146 14.48 12.02 6.45
CA ARG A 146 14.82 13.34 5.91
C ARG A 146 16.13 13.34 5.13
N ARG A 147 17.17 12.65 5.63
CA ARG A 147 18.44 12.49 4.91
C ARG A 147 18.24 11.74 3.59
N ILE A 148 17.50 10.63 3.61
CA ILE A 148 17.22 9.83 2.41
C ILE A 148 16.44 10.66 1.39
N VAL A 149 15.38 11.34 1.81
CA VAL A 149 14.58 12.20 0.91
C VAL A 149 15.40 13.34 0.33
N SER A 150 16.27 13.97 1.12
CA SER A 150 17.18 15.00 0.63
C SER A 150 18.15 14.47 -0.44
N ALA A 151 18.70 13.27 -0.24
CA ALA A 151 19.57 12.62 -1.22
C ALA A 151 18.79 12.28 -2.50
N LEU A 152 17.61 11.68 -2.38
CA LEU A 152 16.75 11.35 -3.53
C LEU A 152 16.37 12.58 -4.34
N HIS A 153 16.06 13.71 -3.69
CA HIS A 153 15.77 14.96 -4.41
C HIS A 153 16.95 15.52 -5.19
N THR A 154 18.17 15.20 -4.78
CA THR A 154 19.39 15.60 -5.50
C THR A 154 19.65 14.65 -6.67
N GLU A 155 19.42 13.36 -6.48
CA GLU A 155 19.69 12.32 -7.49
C GLU A 155 18.58 12.15 -8.54
N VAL A 156 17.33 12.45 -8.19
CA VAL A 156 16.15 12.25 -9.02
C VAL A 156 15.46 13.60 -9.29
N PRO A 157 15.80 14.28 -10.41
CA PRO A 157 15.20 15.58 -10.75
C PRO A 157 13.69 15.50 -10.99
N ASP A 158 13.23 14.37 -11.52
CA ASP A 158 11.83 14.11 -11.79
C ASP A 158 11.14 13.51 -10.56
N LYS A 159 10.52 14.38 -9.75
CA LYS A 159 9.82 13.99 -8.52
C LYS A 159 8.67 13.01 -8.74
N SER A 160 8.16 12.84 -9.96
CA SER A 160 7.12 11.82 -10.25
C SER A 160 7.64 10.40 -10.04
N LYS A 161 8.97 10.19 -10.16
CA LYS A 161 9.63 8.89 -10.00
C LYS A 161 9.90 8.51 -8.56
N LEU A 162 9.64 9.39 -7.61
CA LEU A 162 9.77 9.08 -6.19
C LEU A 162 8.62 8.15 -5.74
N PRO A 163 8.88 7.23 -4.79
CA PRO A 163 7.88 6.27 -4.33
C PRO A 163 6.75 6.89 -3.49
N PHE A 164 6.71 8.22 -3.35
CA PHE A 164 5.67 8.97 -2.66
C PHE A 164 5.65 10.43 -3.12
N ALA A 165 4.49 11.07 -2.93
CA ALA A 165 4.25 12.47 -3.31
C ALA A 165 4.36 13.43 -2.13
N GLU A 166 4.59 14.71 -2.44
CA GLU A 166 4.32 15.82 -1.51
C GLU A 166 2.79 16.04 -1.37
N PRO A 167 2.30 16.63 -0.26
CA PRO A 167 3.06 17.06 0.92
C PRO A 167 3.49 15.89 1.80
N TYR A 168 4.67 16.01 2.41
CA TYR A 168 5.18 15.00 3.34
C TYR A 168 4.59 15.16 4.73
N LEU A 169 4.12 14.06 5.31
CA LEU A 169 3.52 14.01 6.64
C LEU A 169 4.60 13.70 7.68
N TRP A 170 5.51 14.64 7.89
CA TRP A 170 6.68 14.46 8.78
C TRP A 170 6.33 14.19 10.24
N ASP A 171 5.15 14.62 10.66
CA ASP A 171 4.67 14.50 12.03
C ASP A 171 3.75 13.27 12.23
N ASP A 172 3.52 12.47 11.18
CA ASP A 172 2.74 11.23 11.24
C ASP A 172 3.66 9.99 11.34
N PRO A 173 3.68 9.29 12.50
CA PRO A 173 4.50 8.09 12.68
C PRO A 173 4.18 6.97 11.69
N SER A 174 2.91 6.84 11.31
CA SER A 174 2.44 5.82 10.34
C SER A 174 3.07 6.07 8.98
N TRP A 175 2.99 7.33 8.53
CA TRP A 175 3.57 7.75 7.27
C TRP A 175 5.09 7.57 7.26
N VAL A 176 5.79 8.04 8.31
CA VAL A 176 7.25 7.91 8.44
C VAL A 176 7.68 6.44 8.39
N ALA A 177 7.01 5.56 9.14
CA ALA A 177 7.31 4.14 9.15
C ALA A 177 7.09 3.50 7.76
N ASN A 178 5.98 3.82 7.10
CA ASN A 178 5.66 3.33 5.77
C ASN A 178 6.74 3.74 4.75
N ARG A 179 7.09 5.03 4.69
CA ARG A 179 8.11 5.54 3.76
C ARG A 179 9.45 4.84 3.95
N LEU A 180 9.87 4.64 5.19
CA LEU A 180 11.10 3.89 5.49
C LEU A 180 10.99 2.44 5.01
N CYS A 181 9.86 1.77 5.19
CA CYS A 181 9.66 0.40 4.68
C CYS A 181 9.79 0.32 3.14
N GLU A 182 9.32 1.31 2.39
CA GLU A 182 9.49 1.31 0.93
C GLU A 182 10.93 1.56 0.51
N LEU A 183 11.61 2.51 1.16
CA LEU A 183 12.97 2.92 0.80
C LEU A 183 14.05 1.94 1.24
N LEU A 184 13.84 1.24 2.37
CA LEU A 184 14.82 0.30 2.90
C LEU A 184 14.80 -1.04 2.12
N PRO A 185 15.96 -1.69 1.96
CA PRO A 185 16.10 -2.97 1.28
C PRO A 185 15.63 -4.16 2.16
N VAL A 186 14.36 -4.10 2.58
CA VAL A 186 13.71 -5.13 3.40
C VAL A 186 13.11 -6.21 2.50
N PRO A 187 13.24 -7.51 2.81
CA PRO A 187 12.60 -8.58 2.05
C PRO A 187 11.08 -8.40 1.94
N MET A 188 10.49 -8.78 0.81
CA MET A 188 9.09 -8.48 0.50
C MET A 188 8.10 -9.03 1.54
N LYS A 189 8.33 -10.25 2.04
CA LYS A 189 7.51 -10.83 3.11
C LYS A 189 7.57 -10.01 4.40
N ALA A 190 8.74 -9.47 4.74
CA ALA A 190 8.89 -8.58 5.88
C ALA A 190 8.23 -7.22 5.63
N LYS A 191 8.28 -6.66 4.41
CA LYS A 191 7.49 -5.47 4.05
C LYS A 191 5.98 -5.72 4.20
N GLN A 192 5.49 -6.89 3.79
CA GLN A 192 4.08 -7.27 3.96
C GLN A 192 3.69 -7.35 5.44
N MET A 193 4.50 -8.01 6.27
CA MET A 193 4.26 -8.06 7.72
C MET A 193 4.24 -6.66 8.33
N LEU A 194 5.20 -5.81 7.94
CA LEU A 194 5.25 -4.42 8.39
C LEU A 194 4.03 -3.63 7.95
N MET A 195 3.55 -3.76 6.71
CA MET A 195 2.35 -3.09 6.20
C MET A 195 1.08 -3.55 6.93
N ALA A 196 1.00 -4.82 7.31
CA ALA A 196 -0.13 -5.41 8.01
C ALA A 196 -0.25 -5.00 9.48
N LEU A 197 0.84 -4.54 10.14
CA LEU A 197 0.79 -4.13 11.54
C LEU A 197 -0.23 -2.99 11.77
N PRO A 198 -1.09 -3.07 12.81
CA PRO A 198 -2.03 -2.01 13.13
C PRO A 198 -1.41 -0.86 13.96
N ASP A 199 -0.25 -1.10 14.56
CA ASP A 199 0.40 -0.18 15.47
C ASP A 199 1.60 0.49 14.79
N ALA A 200 1.52 1.81 14.62
CA ALA A 200 2.58 2.60 14.00
C ALA A 200 3.84 2.66 14.87
N GLY A 201 3.70 2.68 16.19
CA GLY A 201 4.81 2.65 17.13
C GLY A 201 5.61 1.36 17.04
N MET A 202 4.93 0.22 17.04
CA MET A 202 5.57 -1.09 16.83
C MET A 202 6.27 -1.16 15.47
N ARG A 203 5.66 -0.59 14.42
CA ARG A 203 6.27 -0.50 13.09
C ARG A 203 7.56 0.34 13.13
N ILE A 204 7.55 1.49 13.80
CA ILE A 204 8.74 2.33 14.03
C ILE A 204 9.82 1.54 14.80
N GLU A 205 9.48 0.81 15.85
CA GLU A 205 10.47 0.04 16.62
C GLU A 205 11.19 -1.01 15.75
N ILE A 206 10.45 -1.71 14.91
CA ILE A 206 11.01 -2.75 14.02
C ILE A 206 11.89 -2.11 12.95
N VAL A 207 11.41 -1.03 12.33
CA VAL A 207 12.15 -0.28 11.30
C VAL A 207 13.42 0.34 11.89
N HIS A 208 13.34 0.94 13.08
CA HIS A 208 14.49 1.48 13.81
C HIS A 208 15.53 0.40 14.09
N ARG A 209 15.11 -0.76 14.62
CA ARG A 209 16.01 -1.89 14.87
C ARG A 209 16.72 -2.36 13.61
N TYR A 210 15.99 -2.44 12.49
CA TYR A 210 16.58 -2.76 11.19
C TYR A 210 17.65 -1.72 10.81
N MET A 211 17.32 -0.42 10.88
CA MET A 211 18.27 0.64 10.55
C MET A 211 19.53 0.61 11.43
N ARG A 212 19.40 0.34 12.74
CA ARG A 212 20.53 0.18 13.67
C ARG A 212 21.42 -1.00 13.27
N GLN A 213 20.83 -2.16 12.98
CA GLN A 213 21.58 -3.35 12.56
C GLN A 213 22.36 -3.14 11.26
N HIS A 214 21.84 -2.28 10.38
CA HIS A 214 22.44 -1.93 9.09
C HIS A 214 23.24 -0.61 9.12
N HIS A 215 23.51 -0.04 10.30
CA HIS A 215 24.32 1.18 10.50
C HIS A 215 23.79 2.41 9.74
N ILE A 216 22.48 2.51 9.56
CA ILE A 216 21.81 3.67 8.95
C ILE A 216 21.59 4.78 9.99
N VAL A 217 21.32 4.38 11.24
CA VAL A 217 21.22 5.20 12.46
C VAL A 217 22.03 4.56 13.59
#